data_AF-A0A1C4WW21-F1
#
_entry.id   AF-A0A1C4WW21-F1
#
_cell.length_a   1.000
_cell.length_b   1.000
_cell.length_c   1.000
_cell.angle_alpha   90.00
_cell.angle_beta   90.00
_cell.angle_gamma   90.00
#
_symmetry.space_group_name_H-M   'P 1'
#
loop_
_entity.id
_entity.type
_entity.pdbx_description
1 polymer ?
#
loop_
_entity_poly.entity_id
_entity_poly.type
_entity_poly.pdbx_seq_one_letter_code
_entity_poly.pdbx_strand_id
1 'polypeptide(L)'
;MLNWSTIFYGAVLSALLAALLAAAAGPRRPAVIATTAFAALAGPLAWNAILHAAHGRQFFTDAPVAVLPASWQDTGSGVFAIAMTALALGIGPLAAGTGRRIAALATLAGLAAFVVDVYLY
;
A
#
# COMPACT_ATOMS: atom_id res chain seq x y z
N MET A 1 -10.33 14.32 -8.75
CA MET A 1 -9.24 13.96 -7.82
C MET A 1 -9.89 13.72 -6.47
N LEU A 2 -9.41 12.73 -5.74
CA LEU A 2 -9.94 12.42 -4.41
C LEU A 2 -9.66 13.56 -3.44
N ASN A 3 -10.59 13.81 -2.52
CA ASN A 3 -10.34 14.74 -1.42
C ASN A 3 -9.42 14.07 -0.37
N TRP A 4 -8.72 14.89 0.42
CA TRP A 4 -7.74 14.40 1.39
C TRP A 4 -8.34 13.49 2.48
N SER A 5 -9.58 13.71 2.89
CA SER A 5 -10.26 12.87 3.89
C SER A 5 -10.48 11.45 3.37
N THR A 6 -10.90 11.32 2.10
CA THR A 6 -11.07 10.04 1.42
C THR A 6 -9.75 9.31 1.25
N ILE A 7 -8.69 10.01 0.83
CA ILE A 7 -7.34 9.45 0.72
C ILE A 7 -6.84 8.95 2.09
N PHE A 8 -7.01 9.74 3.14
CA PHE A 8 -6.57 9.36 4.48
C PHE A 8 -7.34 8.16 5.03
N TYR A 9 -8.66 8.13 4.83
CA TYR A 9 -9.51 6.98 5.17
C TYR A 9 -9.00 5.70 4.50
N GLY A 10 -8.78 5.77 3.18
CA GLY A 10 -8.19 4.70 2.40
C GLY A 10 -6.85 4.21 2.92
N ALA A 11 -5.91 5.14 3.14
CA ALA A 11 -4.58 4.83 3.66
C ALA A 11 -4.62 4.15 5.04
N VAL A 12 -5.54 4.55 5.92
CA VAL A 12 -5.75 3.89 7.22
C VAL A 12 -6.25 2.46 7.03
N LEU A 13 -7.21 2.23 6.13
CA LEU A 13 -7.68 0.88 5.82
C LEU A 13 -6.57 -0.01 5.22
N SER A 14 -5.73 0.55 4.33
CA SER A 14 -4.56 -0.14 3.78
C SER A 14 -3.58 -0.55 4.89
N ALA A 15 -3.31 0.35 5.86
CA ALA A 15 -2.49 0.03 7.03
C ALA A 15 -3.07 -1.11 7.86
N LEU A 16 -4.36 -1.06 8.17
CA LEU A 16 -5.02 -2.09 8.98
C LEU A 16 -4.99 -3.46 8.30
N LEU A 17 -5.30 -3.51 6.99
CA LEU A 17 -5.26 -4.75 6.23
C LEU A 17 -3.83 -5.27 6.09
N ALA A 18 -2.85 -4.41 5.82
CA ALA A 18 -1.45 -4.80 5.75
C ALA A 18 -0.91 -5.32 7.10
N ALA A 19 -1.31 -4.70 8.21
CA ALA A 19 -0.98 -5.18 9.55
C ALA A 19 -1.53 -6.59 9.80
N LEU A 20 -2.80 -6.82 9.45
CA LEU A 20 -3.46 -8.13 9.57
C LEU A 20 -2.74 -9.19 8.74
N LEU A 21 -2.45 -8.90 7.47
CA LEU A 21 -1.74 -9.82 6.57
C LEU A 21 -0.31 -10.11 7.07
N ALA A 22 0.42 -9.09 7.54
CA ALA A 22 1.76 -9.26 8.09
C ALA A 22 1.76 -10.12 9.37
N ALA A 23 0.75 -9.95 10.23
CA ALA A 23 0.57 -10.74 11.45
C ALA A 23 0.18 -12.20 11.14
N ALA A 24 -0.53 -12.45 10.04
CA ALA A 24 -0.92 -13.78 9.59
C ALA A 24 0.22 -14.51 8.84
N ALA A 25 1.13 -13.78 8.18
CA ALA A 25 2.18 -14.34 7.34
C ALA A 25 3.35 -15.00 8.10
N GLY A 26 3.39 -14.92 9.44
CA GLY A 26 4.46 -15.57 10.20
C GLY A 26 4.54 -15.15 11.67
N PRO A 27 5.73 -15.28 12.31
CA PRO A 27 5.90 -14.93 13.71
C PRO A 27 5.56 -13.47 13.98
N ARG A 28 4.70 -13.23 14.96
CA ARG A 28 4.20 -11.91 15.36
C ARG A 28 5.31 -11.06 15.97
N ARG A 29 6.11 -10.42 15.12
CA ARG A 29 7.13 -9.44 15.49
C ARG A 29 6.51 -8.04 15.39
N PRO A 30 6.20 -7.36 16.50
CA PRO A 30 5.46 -6.10 16.49
C PRO A 30 6.10 -5.04 15.59
N ALA A 31 7.43 -4.93 15.62
CA ALA A 31 8.16 -3.99 14.78
C ALA A 31 7.98 -4.24 13.28
N VAL A 32 7.92 -5.50 12.84
CA VAL A 32 7.68 -5.85 11.43
C VAL A 32 6.26 -5.48 11.04
N ILE A 33 5.27 -5.85 11.87
CA ILE A 33 3.85 -5.56 11.62
C ILE A 33 3.63 -4.04 11.54
N ALA A 34 4.15 -3.29 12.52
CA ALA A 34 4.03 -1.84 12.57
C ALA A 34 4.72 -1.16 11.38
N THR A 35 5.91 -1.64 10.98
CA THR A 35 6.62 -1.08 9.82
C THR A 35 5.85 -1.34 8.52
N THR A 36 5.33 -2.56 8.32
CA THR A 36 4.50 -2.90 7.16
C THR A 36 3.23 -2.07 7.11
N ALA A 37 2.55 -1.89 8.25
CA ALA A 37 1.34 -1.07 8.35
C ALA A 37 1.63 0.40 8.02
N PHE A 38 2.69 0.96 8.61
CA PHE A 38 3.08 2.35 8.36
C PHE A 38 3.45 2.59 6.90
N ALA A 39 4.18 1.67 6.28
CA ALA A 39 4.52 1.77 4.87
C ALA A 39 3.28 1.67 3.95
N ALA A 40 2.31 0.81 4.29
CA ALA A 40 1.05 0.69 3.57
C ALA A 40 0.11 1.91 3.74
N LEU A 41 0.31 2.72 4.79
CA LEU A 41 -0.34 4.03 4.94
C LEU A 41 0.41 5.11 4.16
N ALA A 42 1.74 5.14 4.26
CA ALA A 42 2.56 6.17 3.62
C ALA A 42 2.55 6.06 2.09
N GLY A 43 2.47 4.84 1.54
CA GLY A 43 2.45 4.59 0.10
C GLY A 43 1.32 5.31 -0.64
N PRO A 44 0.03 5.00 -0.35
CA PRO A 44 -1.11 5.67 -0.97
C PRO A 44 -1.12 7.19 -0.73
N LEU A 45 -0.69 7.66 0.44
CA LEU A 45 -0.59 9.10 0.73
C LEU A 45 0.45 9.78 -0.18
N ALA A 46 1.63 9.20 -0.31
CA ALA A 46 2.70 9.74 -1.17
C ALA A 46 2.26 9.76 -2.63
N TRP A 47 1.65 8.68 -3.10
CA TRP A 47 1.16 8.58 -4.47
C TRP A 47 0.07 9.62 -4.78
N ASN A 48 -0.93 9.73 -3.90
CA ASN A 48 -2.00 10.71 -4.07
C ASN A 48 -1.48 12.16 -3.96
N ALA A 49 -0.50 12.44 -3.11
CA ALA A 49 0.15 13.75 -3.05
C ALA A 49 0.81 14.12 -4.40
N ILE A 50 1.51 13.17 -5.02
CA ILE A 50 2.11 13.34 -6.35
C ILE A 50 1.02 13.59 -7.40
N LEU A 51 -0.06 12.82 -7.39
CA LEU A 51 -1.17 13.02 -8.33
C LEU A 51 -1.77 14.42 -8.19
N HIS A 52 -2.02 14.89 -6.97
CA HIS A 52 -2.52 16.24 -6.69
C HIS A 52 -1.58 17.31 -7.27
N ALA A 53 -0.28 17.20 -7.01
CA ALA A 53 0.71 18.15 -7.54
C ALA A 53 0.82 18.10 -9.07
N ALA A 54 0.69 16.91 -9.67
CA ALA A 54 0.82 16.69 -11.11
C ALA A 54 -0.51 16.89 -11.87
N HIS A 55 -1.61 17.21 -11.19
CA HIS A 55 -2.96 17.32 -11.79
C HIS A 55 -3.38 16.04 -12.54
N GLY A 56 -2.99 14.86 -12.03
CA GLY A 56 -3.11 13.54 -12.67
C GLY A 56 -4.52 12.98 -12.80
N ARG A 57 -5.50 13.77 -13.26
CA ARG A 57 -6.92 13.39 -13.35
C ARG A 57 -7.17 12.18 -14.25
N GLN A 58 -6.33 11.94 -15.26
CA GLN A 58 -6.49 10.81 -16.18
C GLN A 58 -6.10 9.45 -15.55
N PHE A 59 -5.43 9.44 -14.40
CA PHE A 59 -5.06 8.20 -13.71
C PHE A 59 -6.26 7.48 -13.09
N PHE A 60 -7.38 8.18 -12.91
CA PHE A 60 -8.66 7.67 -12.38
C PHE A 60 -9.54 7.05 -13.48
N THR A 61 -8.92 6.42 -14.47
CA THR A 61 -9.63 5.75 -15.55
C THR A 61 -9.65 4.26 -15.25
N ASP A 62 -10.83 3.75 -14.91
CA ASP A 62 -11.02 2.35 -14.53
C ASP A 62 -10.90 1.43 -15.75
N ALA A 63 -10.32 0.25 -15.53
CA ALA A 63 -10.35 -0.82 -16.50
C ALA A 63 -11.81 -1.28 -16.74
N PRO A 64 -12.19 -1.64 -17.99
CA PRO A 64 -13.53 -2.15 -18.31
C PRO A 64 -13.69 -3.63 -17.89
N VAL A 65 -13.36 -3.94 -16.62
CA VAL A 65 -13.41 -5.28 -16.04
C VAL A 65 -14.32 -5.22 -14.80
N ALA A 66 -15.50 -5.84 -14.90
CA ALA A 66 -16.54 -5.70 -13.88
C ALA A 66 -16.13 -6.11 -12.46
N VAL A 67 -15.24 -7.10 -12.33
CA VAL A 67 -14.82 -7.64 -11.02
C VAL A 67 -13.60 -6.91 -10.46
N LEU A 68 -12.80 -6.28 -11.32
CA LEU A 68 -11.57 -5.57 -10.93
C LEU A 68 -11.44 -4.30 -11.78
N PRO A 69 -12.26 -3.27 -11.50
CA PRO A 69 -12.26 -2.01 -12.24
C PRO A 69 -11.05 -1.14 -11.83
N ALA A 70 -9.86 -1.72 -11.83
CA ALA A 70 -8.65 -1.05 -11.36
C ALA A 70 -8.21 0.06 -12.32
N SER A 71 -7.81 1.18 -11.76
CA SER A 71 -7.27 2.33 -12.44
C SER A 71 -5.73 2.41 -12.34
N TRP A 72 -5.14 3.35 -13.07
CA TRP A 72 -3.71 3.66 -12.91
C TRP A 72 -3.41 4.28 -11.55
N GLN A 73 -4.39 4.97 -10.95
CA GLN A 73 -4.26 5.49 -9.60
C GLN A 73 -4.15 4.36 -8.57
N ASP A 74 -5.01 3.35 -8.65
CA ASP A 74 -5.00 2.21 -7.70
C ASP A 74 -3.70 1.42 -7.79
N THR A 75 -3.26 1.19 -9.02
CA THR A 75 -1.99 0.52 -9.32
C THR A 75 -0.83 1.26 -8.66
N GLY A 76 -0.80 2.59 -8.76
CA GLY A 76 0.25 3.41 -8.17
C GLY A 76 0.30 3.29 -6.64
N SER A 77 -0.83 3.26 -5.95
CA SER A 77 -0.87 3.05 -4.49
C SER A 77 -0.26 1.70 -4.09
N GLY A 78 -0.58 0.63 -4.81
CA GLY A 78 0.01 -0.69 -4.60
C GLY A 78 1.53 -0.68 -4.81
N VAL A 79 2.01 -0.08 -5.91
CA VAL A 79 3.45 0.02 -6.22
C VAL A 79 4.21 0.83 -5.16
N PHE A 80 3.67 1.97 -4.73
CA PHE A 80 4.30 2.79 -3.68
C PHE A 80 4.33 2.05 -2.35
N ALA A 81 3.26 1.33 -1.98
CA ALA A 81 3.24 0.52 -0.77
C ALA A 81 4.30 -0.61 -0.81
N ILE A 82 4.48 -1.28 -1.95
CA ILE A 82 5.57 -2.28 -2.14
C ILE A 82 6.93 -1.61 -1.92
N ALA A 83 7.21 -0.52 -2.64
CA ALA A 83 8.50 0.14 -2.59
C ALA A 83 8.85 0.63 -1.16
N MET A 84 7.91 1.33 -0.52
CA MET A 84 8.08 1.83 0.84
C MET A 84 8.26 0.69 1.84
N THR A 85 7.51 -0.39 1.72
CA THR A 85 7.61 -1.55 2.63
C THR A 85 8.94 -2.28 2.46
N ALA A 86 9.37 -2.49 1.22
CA ALA A 86 10.64 -3.15 0.92
C ALA A 86 11.82 -2.35 1.48
N LEU A 87 11.82 -1.03 1.28
CA LEU A 87 12.85 -0.14 1.85
C LEU A 87 12.80 -0.14 3.38
N ALA A 88 11.64 0.12 3.98
CA ALA A 88 11.51 0.26 5.43
C ALA A 88 11.85 -1.04 6.19
N LEU A 89 11.42 -2.20 5.69
CA LEU A 89 11.78 -3.49 6.28
C LEU A 89 13.26 -3.84 6.05
N GLY A 90 13.78 -3.55 4.84
CA GLY A 90 15.16 -3.86 4.45
C GLY A 90 16.22 -3.03 5.16
N ILE A 91 15.91 -1.80 5.56
CA ILE A 91 16.80 -0.97 6.40
C ILE A 91 16.49 -1.09 7.90
N GLY A 92 15.29 -1.57 8.26
CA GLY A 92 14.81 -1.60 9.63
C GLY A 92 14.73 -3.01 10.22
N PRO A 93 13.54 -3.47 10.66
CA PRO A 93 13.41 -4.66 11.51
C PRO A 93 13.76 -5.99 10.81
N LEU A 94 13.95 -6.00 9.49
CA LEU A 94 14.39 -7.16 8.72
C LEU A 94 15.72 -6.92 7.99
N ALA A 95 16.55 -5.97 8.42
CA ALA A 95 17.84 -5.68 7.79
C ALA A 95 18.79 -6.89 7.70
N ALA A 96 18.77 -7.77 8.72
CA ALA A 96 19.51 -9.03 8.73
C ALA A 96 18.67 -10.23 8.23
N GLY A 97 17.49 -9.99 7.66
CA GLY A 97 16.55 -11.00 7.18
C GLY A 97 16.82 -11.43 5.73
N THR A 98 16.04 -12.38 5.24
CA THR A 98 16.12 -12.81 3.83
C THR A 98 15.34 -11.86 2.92
N GLY A 99 15.88 -11.58 1.74
CA GLY A 99 15.20 -10.77 0.72
C GLY A 99 13.82 -11.34 0.33
N ARG A 100 13.67 -12.68 0.35
CA ARG A 100 12.38 -13.35 0.10
C ARG A 100 11.30 -12.94 1.10
N ARG A 101 11.65 -12.80 2.38
CA ARG A 101 10.70 -12.40 3.43
C ARG A 101 10.29 -10.94 3.28
N ILE A 102 11.24 -10.06 2.96
CA ILE A 102 10.97 -8.65 2.68
C ILE A 102 10.04 -8.53 1.47
N ALA A 103 10.36 -9.22 0.37
CA ALA A 103 9.54 -9.22 -0.84
C ALA A 103 8.12 -9.72 -0.57
N ALA A 104 7.96 -10.82 0.17
CA ALA A 104 6.64 -11.35 0.52
C ALA A 104 5.79 -10.33 1.31
N LEU A 105 6.36 -9.70 2.34
CA LEU A 105 5.65 -8.70 3.14
C LEU A 105 5.35 -7.42 2.35
N ALA A 106 6.28 -6.99 1.50
CA ALA A 106 6.08 -5.85 0.61
C ALA A 106 4.94 -6.11 -0.39
N THR A 107 4.89 -7.31 -0.98
CA THR A 107 3.77 -7.71 -1.85
C THR A 107 2.45 -7.73 -1.09
N LEU A 108 2.41 -8.24 0.14
CA LEU A 108 1.18 -8.22 0.95
C LEU A 108 0.71 -6.79 1.27
N ALA A 109 1.63 -5.88 1.58
CA ALA A 109 1.31 -4.46 1.79
C ALA A 109 0.81 -3.80 0.49
N GLY A 110 1.46 -4.09 -0.63
CA GLY A 110 1.03 -3.64 -1.96
C GLY A 110 -0.38 -4.09 -2.33
N LEU A 111 -0.65 -5.38 -2.15
CA LEU A 111 -1.97 -5.96 -2.40
C LEU A 111 -3.02 -5.36 -1.46
N ALA A 112 -2.70 -5.14 -0.19
CA ALA A 112 -3.61 -4.49 0.74
C ALA A 112 -3.96 -3.07 0.29
N ALA A 113 -2.96 -2.27 -0.09
CA ALA A 113 -3.19 -0.92 -0.60
C ALA A 113 -4.02 -0.93 -1.89
N PHE A 114 -3.63 -1.76 -2.86
CA PHE A 114 -4.32 -1.88 -4.15
C PHE A 114 -5.78 -2.30 -4.00
N VAL A 115 -6.07 -3.36 -3.23
CA VAL A 115 -7.44 -3.85 -3.05
C VAL A 115 -8.31 -2.83 -2.31
N VAL A 116 -7.74 -2.13 -1.33
CA VAL A 116 -8.48 -1.08 -0.61
C VAL A 116 -8.81 0.09 -1.54
N ASP A 117 -7.87 0.53 -2.39
CA ASP A 117 -8.13 1.56 -3.40
C ASP A 117 -9.24 1.12 -4.36
N VAL A 118 -9.10 -0.04 -5.01
CA VAL A 118 -10.06 -0.48 -6.05
C VAL A 118 -11.50 -0.59 -5.54
N TYR A 119 -11.72 -0.97 -4.28
CA TYR A 119 -13.06 -1.30 -3.78
C TYR A 119 -13.62 -0.34 -2.73
N LEU A 120 -12.80 0.45 -2.04
CA LEU A 120 -13.24 1.14 -0.83
C LEU A 120 -13.18 2.67 -0.90
N TYR A 121 -12.56 3.28 -1.92
CA TYR A 121 -12.60 4.74 -2.11
C TYR A 121 -12.08 5.23 -3.46
#